data_AF-A0A518H066-F1
#
_entry.id   AF-A0A518H066-F1
#
_cell.length_a   1.000
_cell.length_b   1.000
_cell.length_c   1.000
_cell.angle_alpha   90.00
_cell.angle_beta   90.00
_cell.angle_gamma   90.00
#
_symmetry.space_group_name_H-M   'P 1'
#
loop_
_entity.id
_entity.type
_entity.pdbx_description
1 polymer ?
#
loop_
_entity_poly.entity_id
_entity_poly.type
_entity_poly.pdbx_seq_one_letter_code
_entity_poly.pdbx_strand_id
1 'polypeptide(L)'
;MRQRNCPILFTVGFGLFLASAGTASAGAIGTMTGDVEVDFPIAPKNGVVAIVDNPGADGGASPWDVAQHQKLPGTTGWNIKDLRLAYDDSADRMYLGLNFFGIAGDADGDGDPGSLSVGMGKDMPSLGGMESIVVALDLNLDGVPDVVSGVPTQKSGGAPGTSAFTVAKYQHAEAGLGFSFGDTLADHVGSLAFDPSAEHPDFQFTIDNFMKLEGLVPEDGFIISAFAGAPDDVIAGEDFIASTRIAFPGKGNQNVPEPATLLGWALIAGGAIAYRGRNRVSRGR
;
A
#
# COMPACT_ATOMS: atom_id res chain seq x y z
N MET A 1 55.21 -55.16 21.20
CA MET A 1 54.85 -53.82 21.71
C MET A 1 54.72 -52.86 20.54
N ARG A 2 53.73 -51.95 20.62
CA ARG A 2 53.32 -50.90 19.65
C ARG A 2 52.33 -51.32 18.56
N GLN A 3 51.07 -51.55 18.98
CA GLN A 3 49.90 -51.29 18.14
C GLN A 3 49.82 -49.77 17.86
N ARG A 4 49.67 -49.40 16.59
CA ARG A 4 49.38 -48.03 16.15
C ARG A 4 47.86 -47.91 16.03
N ASN A 5 47.25 -47.05 16.86
CA ASN A 5 45.84 -46.73 16.75
C ASN A 5 45.65 -45.57 15.77
N CYS A 6 44.82 -45.81 14.75
CA CYS A 6 44.30 -44.82 13.80
C CYS A 6 43.35 -43.84 14.51
N PRO A 7 43.41 -42.53 14.21
CA PRO A 7 42.33 -41.61 14.58
C PRO A 7 41.16 -41.78 13.60
N ILE A 8 39.98 -42.02 14.16
CA ILE A 8 38.69 -41.96 13.45
C ILE A 8 38.33 -40.49 13.29
N LEU A 9 38.32 -40.00 12.06
CA LEU A 9 37.89 -38.66 11.70
C LEU A 9 36.36 -38.66 11.59
N PHE A 10 35.67 -38.02 12.54
CA PHE A 10 34.22 -37.78 12.43
C PHE A 10 33.99 -36.52 11.58
N THR A 11 33.51 -36.72 10.36
CA THR A 11 33.02 -35.63 9.50
C THR A 11 31.60 -35.29 9.93
N VAL A 12 31.42 -34.17 10.63
CA VAL A 12 30.09 -33.58 10.88
C VAL A 12 29.68 -32.85 9.61
N GLY A 13 28.79 -33.48 8.82
CA GLY A 13 28.18 -32.85 7.67
C GLY A 13 27.15 -31.82 8.12
N PHE A 14 27.49 -30.54 8.02
CA PHE A 14 26.53 -29.44 8.14
C PHE A 14 25.74 -29.39 6.82
N GLY A 15 24.52 -29.94 6.83
CA GLY A 15 23.60 -29.84 5.70
C GLY A 15 23.06 -28.42 5.62
N LEU A 16 23.62 -27.62 4.72
CA LEU A 16 23.09 -26.31 4.36
C LEU A 16 21.80 -26.54 3.54
N PHE A 17 20.64 -26.51 4.19
CA PHE A 17 19.36 -26.38 3.50
C PHE A 17 19.25 -24.97 2.95
N LEU A 18 19.59 -24.79 1.67
CA LEU A 18 19.17 -23.63 0.90
C LEU A 18 17.66 -23.78 0.66
N ALA A 19 16.86 -23.21 1.56
CA ALA A 19 15.46 -22.95 1.28
C ALA A 19 15.42 -21.95 0.11
N SER A 20 15.09 -22.42 -1.08
CA SER A 20 14.73 -21.57 -2.20
C SER A 20 13.44 -20.84 -1.81
N ALA A 21 13.57 -19.62 -1.28
CA ALA A 21 12.46 -18.69 -1.22
C ALA A 21 11.94 -18.56 -2.66
N GLY A 22 10.69 -18.95 -2.90
CA GLY A 22 10.06 -18.76 -4.19
C GLY A 22 10.04 -17.26 -4.48
N THR A 23 10.67 -16.84 -5.57
CA THR A 23 10.50 -15.49 -6.09
C THR A 23 9.04 -15.34 -6.52
N ALA A 24 8.29 -14.44 -5.89
CA ALA A 24 6.95 -14.11 -6.34
C ALA A 24 7.03 -13.55 -7.76
N SER A 25 6.41 -14.25 -8.72
CA SER A 25 6.20 -13.72 -10.07
C SER A 25 4.86 -13.02 -10.07
N ALA A 26 4.79 -11.81 -10.62
CA ALA A 26 3.52 -11.14 -10.85
C ALA A 26 2.64 -11.97 -11.79
N GLY A 27 1.36 -12.09 -11.48
CA GLY A 27 0.39 -12.88 -12.24
C GLY A 27 -1.03 -12.72 -11.69
N ALA A 28 -2.05 -13.15 -12.43
CA ALA A 28 -3.44 -12.95 -12.01
C ALA A 28 -3.72 -13.61 -10.65
N ILE A 29 -4.21 -12.83 -9.69
CA ILE A 29 -4.71 -13.34 -8.41
C ILE A 29 -6.21 -13.62 -8.56
N GLY A 30 -6.56 -14.88 -8.81
CA GLY A 30 -7.95 -15.29 -8.98
C GLY A 30 -8.62 -14.58 -10.16
N THR A 31 -9.60 -13.71 -9.89
CA THR A 31 -10.36 -12.96 -10.89
C THR A 31 -9.97 -11.48 -10.97
N MET A 32 -8.90 -11.06 -10.29
CA MET A 32 -8.43 -9.68 -10.34
C MET A 32 -8.06 -9.28 -11.76
N THR A 33 -8.40 -8.04 -12.08
CA THR A 33 -8.20 -7.42 -13.39
C THR A 33 -7.05 -6.44 -13.42
N GLY A 34 -6.46 -6.08 -12.27
CA GLY A 34 -5.40 -5.06 -12.22
C GLY A 34 -5.95 -3.62 -12.19
N ASP A 35 -7.28 -3.46 -12.12
CA ASP A 35 -7.97 -2.19 -11.86
C ASP A 35 -8.64 -2.27 -10.48
N VAL A 36 -8.18 -1.44 -9.54
CA VAL A 36 -8.63 -1.45 -8.15
C VAL A 36 -10.09 -1.02 -8.03
N GLU A 37 -10.59 -0.17 -8.91
CA GLU A 37 -11.98 0.26 -8.85
C GLU A 37 -12.95 -0.84 -9.26
N VAL A 38 -12.51 -1.70 -10.19
CA VAL A 38 -13.24 -2.89 -10.63
C VAL A 38 -13.13 -4.01 -9.60
N ASP A 39 -11.92 -4.26 -9.08
CA ASP A 39 -11.62 -5.40 -8.22
C ASP A 39 -12.08 -5.17 -6.76
N PHE A 40 -12.11 -3.91 -6.31
CA PHE A 40 -12.54 -3.50 -4.97
C PHE A 40 -13.63 -2.40 -5.07
N PRO A 41 -14.83 -2.74 -5.58
CA PRO A 41 -15.88 -1.74 -5.74
C PRO A 41 -16.30 -1.23 -4.36
N ILE A 42 -16.42 0.08 -4.15
CA ILE A 42 -16.92 0.62 -2.88
C ILE A 42 -18.44 0.50 -2.88
N ALA A 43 -18.98 -0.43 -2.10
CA ALA A 43 -20.41 -0.65 -1.99
C ALA A 43 -20.83 -0.91 -0.53
N PRO A 44 -22.06 -0.54 -0.13
CA PRO A 44 -22.52 -0.80 1.23
C PRO A 44 -22.41 -2.28 1.60
N LYS A 45 -21.73 -2.57 2.72
CA LYS A 45 -21.63 -3.90 3.36
C LYS A 45 -20.90 -4.97 2.55
N ASN A 46 -20.07 -4.61 1.56
CA ASN A 46 -19.25 -5.60 0.86
C ASN A 46 -17.90 -5.87 1.54
N GLY A 47 -17.61 -5.22 2.68
CA GLY A 47 -16.39 -5.45 3.47
C GLY A 47 -15.15 -4.74 2.94
N VAL A 48 -15.24 -4.02 1.81
CA VAL A 48 -14.14 -3.21 1.27
C VAL A 48 -14.03 -1.93 2.10
N VAL A 49 -12.81 -1.63 2.54
CA VAL A 49 -12.44 -0.35 3.16
C VAL A 49 -11.60 0.42 2.17
N ALA A 50 -11.86 1.72 2.03
CA ALA A 50 -11.08 2.62 1.19
C ALA A 50 -10.53 3.78 2.01
N ILE A 51 -9.27 4.12 1.77
CA ILE A 51 -8.57 5.27 2.35
C ILE A 51 -8.21 6.17 1.18
N VAL A 52 -8.91 7.30 1.08
CA VAL A 52 -8.69 8.29 0.01
C VAL A 52 -7.43 9.07 0.33
N ASP A 53 -6.57 9.24 -0.67
CA ASP A 53 -5.38 10.07 -0.54
C ASP A 53 -5.74 11.57 -0.50
N ASN A 54 -5.07 12.31 0.40
CA ASN A 54 -5.21 13.75 0.64
C ASN A 54 -6.60 14.34 0.29
N PRO A 55 -7.68 13.85 0.94
CA PRO A 55 -9.04 14.11 0.50
C PRO A 55 -9.38 15.60 0.58
N GLY A 56 -9.90 16.13 -0.52
CA GLY A 56 -10.41 17.49 -0.61
C GLY A 56 -11.67 17.71 0.23
N ALA A 57 -12.24 18.92 0.13
CA ALA A 57 -13.46 19.28 0.86
C ALA A 57 -14.69 18.43 0.49
N ASP A 58 -14.69 17.82 -0.70
CA ASP A 58 -15.70 16.89 -1.20
C ASP A 58 -15.38 15.42 -0.86
N GLY A 59 -14.23 15.15 -0.23
CA GLY A 59 -13.78 13.82 0.14
C GLY A 59 -13.11 13.03 -0.98
N GLY A 60 -12.85 13.63 -2.15
CA GLY A 60 -12.13 13.01 -3.26
C GLY A 60 -10.63 13.31 -3.25
N ALA A 61 -9.83 12.41 -3.83
CA ALA A 61 -8.42 12.65 -4.09
C ALA A 61 -8.19 13.61 -5.27
N SER A 62 -6.98 14.15 -5.38
CA SER A 62 -6.61 15.14 -6.41
C SER A 62 -5.59 14.57 -7.41
N PRO A 63 -5.84 14.65 -8.73
CA PRO A 63 -4.84 14.25 -9.74
C PRO A 63 -3.62 15.19 -9.81
N TRP A 64 -3.58 16.22 -8.96
CA TRP A 64 -2.53 17.24 -8.90
C TRP A 64 -1.82 17.29 -7.54
N ASP A 65 -1.97 16.25 -6.72
CA ASP A 65 -1.37 16.21 -5.39
C ASP A 65 0.16 16.02 -5.44
N VAL A 66 0.62 15.19 -6.38
CA VAL A 66 2.05 15.03 -6.65
C VAL A 66 2.58 16.18 -7.51
N ALA A 67 3.61 16.85 -7.00
CA ALA A 67 4.34 17.85 -7.77
C ALA A 67 5.07 17.18 -8.95
N GLN A 68 4.81 17.63 -10.17
CA GLN A 68 5.38 17.00 -11.36
C GLN A 68 5.83 18.03 -12.39
N HIS A 69 6.82 17.68 -13.22
CA HIS A 69 7.35 18.62 -14.20
C HIS A 69 6.29 18.97 -15.26
N GLN A 70 6.13 20.26 -15.60
CA GLN A 70 5.14 20.75 -16.57
C GLN A 70 5.28 20.22 -18.02
N LYS A 71 6.30 19.40 -18.30
CA LYS A 71 6.56 18.82 -19.63
C LYS A 71 6.13 17.36 -19.72
N LEU A 72 5.72 16.77 -18.60
CA LEU A 72 5.21 15.41 -18.59
C LEU A 72 3.90 15.36 -19.39
N PRO A 73 3.70 14.31 -20.21
CA PRO A 73 2.52 14.18 -21.05
C PRO A 73 1.23 13.91 -20.26
N GLY A 74 1.32 13.36 -19.04
CA GLY A 74 0.17 13.01 -18.22
C GLY A 74 0.39 13.20 -16.72
N THR A 75 -0.45 12.49 -15.94
CA THR A 75 -0.30 12.41 -14.48
C THR A 75 0.68 11.28 -14.18
N THR A 76 1.70 11.59 -13.38
CA THR A 76 2.67 10.60 -12.92
C THR A 76 1.99 9.43 -12.20
N GLY A 77 2.52 8.24 -12.46
CA GLY A 77 2.18 6.96 -11.87
C GLY A 77 2.51 6.83 -10.39
N TRP A 78 3.07 7.87 -9.78
CA TRP A 78 3.24 7.96 -8.33
C TRP A 78 2.01 8.52 -7.62
N ASN A 79 1.10 9.20 -8.32
CA ASN A 79 -0.05 9.85 -7.71
C ASN A 79 -1.14 8.84 -7.32
N ILE A 80 -1.19 8.51 -6.04
CA ILE A 80 -2.13 7.58 -5.42
C ILE A 80 -3.49 8.27 -5.31
N LYS A 81 -4.54 7.58 -5.76
CA LYS A 81 -5.92 8.02 -5.60
C LYS A 81 -6.51 7.52 -4.29
N ASP A 82 -6.40 6.23 -4.03
CA ASP A 82 -6.86 5.60 -2.80
C ASP A 82 -6.18 4.25 -2.56
N LEU A 83 -6.21 3.79 -1.30
CA LEU A 83 -5.85 2.44 -0.91
C LEU A 83 -7.11 1.69 -0.50
N ARG A 84 -7.35 0.54 -1.12
CA ARG A 84 -8.49 -0.34 -0.82
C ARG A 84 -8.01 -1.65 -0.25
N LEU A 85 -8.80 -2.18 0.68
CA LEU A 85 -8.50 -3.42 1.35
C LEU A 85 -9.75 -4.25 1.62
N ALA A 86 -9.59 -5.56 1.47
CA ALA A 86 -10.62 -6.56 1.71
C ALA A 86 -9.98 -7.79 2.36
N TYR A 87 -10.64 -8.34 3.37
CA TYR A 87 -10.14 -9.50 4.10
C TYR A 87 -10.98 -10.74 3.80
N ASP A 88 -10.33 -11.84 3.43
CA ASP A 88 -10.92 -13.17 3.29
C ASP A 88 -10.64 -13.99 4.55
N ASP A 89 -11.69 -14.25 5.32
CA ASP A 89 -11.63 -14.98 6.58
C ASP A 89 -11.37 -16.48 6.40
N SER A 90 -11.78 -17.03 5.26
CA SER A 90 -11.65 -18.45 4.95
C SER A 90 -10.22 -18.81 4.56
N ALA A 91 -9.53 -17.90 3.87
CA ALA A 91 -8.15 -18.05 3.44
C ALA A 91 -7.13 -17.42 4.40
N ASP A 92 -7.58 -16.66 5.41
CA ASP A 92 -6.73 -15.82 6.27
C ASP A 92 -5.81 -14.92 5.42
N ARG A 93 -6.44 -14.15 4.52
CA ARG A 93 -5.75 -13.36 3.51
C ARG A 93 -6.26 -11.94 3.45
N MET A 94 -5.34 -10.98 3.50
CA MET A 94 -5.63 -9.58 3.21
C MET A 94 -5.34 -9.31 1.74
N TYR A 95 -6.31 -8.74 1.04
CA TYR A 95 -6.16 -8.19 -0.30
C TYR A 95 -5.97 -6.67 -0.18
N LEU A 96 -4.97 -6.14 -0.87
CA LEU A 96 -4.65 -4.72 -0.91
C LEU A 96 -4.59 -4.25 -2.36
N GLY A 97 -5.12 -3.06 -2.62
CA GLY A 97 -5.04 -2.40 -3.92
C GLY A 97 -4.75 -0.92 -3.75
N LEU A 98 -3.63 -0.46 -4.32
CA LEU A 98 -3.35 0.97 -4.47
C LEU A 98 -3.82 1.39 -5.85
N ASN A 99 -4.81 2.27 -5.86
CA ASN A 99 -5.42 2.88 -7.03
C ASN A 99 -4.65 4.15 -7.40
N PHE A 100 -4.32 4.34 -8.67
CA PHE A 100 -3.55 5.49 -9.14
C PHE A 100 -4.35 6.35 -10.13
N PHE A 101 -3.99 7.62 -10.26
CA PHE A 101 -4.56 8.47 -11.32
C PHE A 101 -3.96 8.14 -12.70
N GLY A 102 -2.69 7.75 -12.73
CA GLY A 102 -1.99 7.21 -13.89
C GLY A 102 -1.84 5.70 -13.81
N ILE A 103 -0.85 5.15 -14.50
CA ILE A 103 -0.45 3.74 -14.35
C ILE A 103 0.62 3.68 -13.26
N ALA A 104 0.47 2.81 -12.26
CA ALA A 104 1.45 2.63 -11.20
C ALA A 104 2.86 2.41 -11.79
N GLY A 105 3.83 3.25 -11.43
CA GLY A 105 5.19 3.15 -11.97
C GLY A 105 5.49 3.96 -13.23
N ASP A 106 4.48 4.48 -13.93
CA ASP A 106 4.65 5.35 -15.11
C ASP A 106 5.07 6.76 -14.69
N ALA A 107 6.36 6.99 -14.54
CA ALA A 107 6.89 8.19 -13.89
C ALA A 107 6.52 9.47 -14.65
N ASP A 108 6.41 9.43 -15.99
CA ASP A 108 6.04 10.58 -16.81
C ASP A 108 4.58 10.61 -17.29
N GLY A 109 3.82 9.54 -17.06
CA GLY A 109 2.38 9.49 -17.33
C GLY A 109 2.06 9.41 -18.82
N ASP A 110 2.91 8.81 -19.64
CA ASP A 110 2.71 8.69 -21.09
C ASP A 110 1.91 7.44 -21.51
N GLY A 111 1.64 6.54 -20.56
CA GLY A 111 0.97 5.27 -20.78
C GLY A 111 1.90 4.04 -20.84
N ASP A 112 3.22 4.21 -20.69
CA ASP A 112 4.23 3.16 -20.71
C ASP A 112 5.09 3.14 -19.42
N PRO A 113 4.69 2.37 -18.38
CA PRO A 113 5.38 2.30 -17.07
C PRO A 113 6.74 1.57 -17.10
N GLY A 114 7.35 1.42 -18.26
CA GLY A 114 8.68 0.85 -18.40
C GLY A 114 9.62 1.64 -19.27
N SER A 115 9.22 2.83 -19.72
CA SER A 115 10.10 3.69 -20.47
C SER A 115 9.75 5.15 -20.29
N LEU A 116 10.73 5.99 -20.60
CA LEU A 116 10.59 7.43 -20.44
C LEU A 116 10.44 8.07 -21.82
N SER A 117 9.33 8.78 -22.04
CA SER A 117 9.09 9.55 -23.26
C SER A 117 9.81 10.89 -23.26
N VAL A 118 10.11 11.41 -22.07
CA VAL A 118 10.79 12.68 -21.88
C VAL A 118 12.31 12.50 -21.76
N GLY A 119 13.09 13.46 -22.28
CA GLY A 119 14.55 13.39 -22.27
C GLY A 119 15.22 13.70 -20.92
N MET A 120 14.53 13.52 -19.80
CA MET A 120 15.00 13.83 -18.46
C MET A 120 14.38 12.86 -17.45
N GLY A 121 15.15 12.42 -16.46
CA GLY A 121 14.67 11.52 -15.42
C GLY A 121 14.94 10.05 -15.66
N LYS A 122 14.19 9.19 -14.96
CA LYS A 122 14.24 7.73 -15.07
C LYS A 122 12.86 7.13 -14.90
N ASP A 123 12.59 6.13 -15.71
CA ASP A 123 11.46 5.22 -15.63
C ASP A 123 11.99 3.84 -16.04
N MET A 124 11.79 2.83 -15.21
CA MET A 124 12.37 1.51 -15.35
C MET A 124 11.27 0.44 -15.40
N PRO A 125 11.34 -0.52 -16.33
CA PRO A 125 10.33 -1.56 -16.44
C PRO A 125 10.04 -2.30 -15.13
N SER A 126 8.74 -2.53 -14.90
CA SER A 126 8.23 -3.33 -13.78
C SER A 126 8.67 -2.80 -12.42
N LEU A 127 8.60 -1.48 -12.17
CA LEU A 127 9.10 -0.87 -10.93
C LEU A 127 10.60 -1.14 -10.73
N GLY A 128 11.40 -1.05 -11.79
CA GLY A 128 12.83 -1.35 -11.78
C GLY A 128 13.64 -0.34 -10.96
N GLY A 129 14.98 -0.42 -11.03
CA GLY A 129 15.85 0.58 -10.38
C GLY A 129 15.51 0.86 -8.90
N MET A 130 15.25 2.12 -8.57
CA MET A 130 14.86 2.59 -7.24
C MET A 130 13.36 2.87 -7.08
N GLU A 131 12.54 2.55 -8.07
CA GLU A 131 11.08 2.67 -7.99
C GLU A 131 10.52 1.74 -6.94
N SER A 132 9.52 2.22 -6.20
CA SER A 132 9.00 1.53 -5.04
C SER A 132 7.54 1.90 -4.80
N ILE A 133 6.76 0.89 -4.42
CA ILE A 133 5.41 1.03 -3.91
C ILE A 133 5.33 0.19 -2.64
N VAL A 134 4.89 0.80 -1.55
CA VAL A 134 4.94 0.20 -0.21
C VAL A 134 3.66 0.47 0.56
N VAL A 135 3.21 -0.53 1.29
CA VAL A 135 2.22 -0.40 2.36
C VAL A 135 2.90 -0.76 3.69
N ALA A 136 2.77 0.12 4.68
CA ALA A 136 3.24 -0.10 6.05
C ALA A 136 2.06 -0.42 6.97
N LEU A 137 2.27 -1.33 7.92
CA LEU A 137 1.28 -1.75 8.91
C LEU A 137 1.88 -1.60 10.31
N ASP A 138 1.24 -0.79 11.14
CA ASP A 138 1.44 -0.73 12.60
C ASP A 138 0.34 -1.58 13.24
N LEU A 139 0.72 -2.77 13.69
CA LEU A 139 -0.17 -3.83 14.14
C LEU A 139 -0.49 -3.71 15.62
N ASN A 140 0.40 -3.08 16.39
CA ASN A 140 0.31 -2.94 17.84
C ASN A 140 -0.20 -1.55 18.31
N LEU A 141 -0.39 -0.63 17.36
CA LEU A 141 -0.88 0.74 17.53
C LEU A 141 0.02 1.67 18.36
N ASP A 142 1.34 1.45 18.34
CA ASP A 142 2.32 2.30 19.02
C ASP A 142 2.79 3.52 18.19
N GLY A 143 2.32 3.63 16.93
CA GLY A 143 2.65 4.69 15.99
C GLY A 143 3.87 4.39 15.11
N VAL A 144 4.47 3.20 15.23
CA VAL A 144 5.59 2.73 14.41
C VAL A 144 5.15 1.48 13.63
N PRO A 145 5.35 1.44 12.31
CA PRO A 145 5.05 0.22 11.56
C PRO A 145 5.83 -0.99 12.08
N ASP A 146 5.18 -2.14 12.16
CA ASP A 146 5.80 -3.43 12.46
C ASP A 146 6.16 -4.18 11.16
N VAL A 147 5.36 -3.98 10.11
CA VAL A 147 5.44 -4.71 8.83
C VAL A 147 5.40 -3.76 7.64
N VAL A 148 6.14 -4.09 6.59
CA VAL A 148 6.03 -3.46 5.27
C VAL A 148 5.81 -4.50 4.19
N SER A 149 5.08 -4.13 3.15
CA SER A 149 4.77 -4.99 2.02
C SER A 149 4.77 -4.19 0.72
N GLY A 150 5.18 -4.82 -0.38
CA GLY A 150 5.30 -4.17 -1.69
C GLY A 150 6.65 -4.40 -2.35
N VAL A 151 7.04 -3.51 -3.26
CA VAL A 151 8.32 -3.55 -3.96
C VAL A 151 9.28 -2.53 -3.32
N PRO A 152 10.40 -2.95 -2.72
CA PRO A 152 11.35 -2.05 -2.07
C PRO A 152 12.14 -1.21 -3.08
N THR A 153 12.58 -0.03 -2.65
CA THR A 153 13.56 0.77 -3.41
C THR A 153 14.87 0.01 -3.57
N GLN A 154 15.34 -0.65 -2.50
CA GLN A 154 16.52 -1.51 -2.54
C GLN A 154 16.15 -2.96 -2.74
N LYS A 155 16.26 -3.40 -3.99
CA LYS A 155 15.94 -4.75 -4.41
C LYS A 155 17.11 -5.67 -4.08
N SER A 156 17.06 -6.29 -2.90
CA SER A 156 18.09 -7.22 -2.45
C SER A 156 18.08 -8.51 -3.29
N GLY A 157 19.24 -9.18 -3.42
CA GLY A 157 19.32 -10.48 -4.09
C GLY A 157 19.24 -10.47 -5.62
N GLY A 158 19.24 -9.30 -6.26
CA GLY A 158 19.28 -9.18 -7.73
C GLY A 158 17.96 -9.47 -8.43
N ALA A 159 16.85 -9.56 -7.70
CA ALA A 159 15.50 -9.61 -8.27
C ALA A 159 15.15 -8.24 -8.87
N PRO A 160 15.00 -8.09 -10.20
CA PRO A 160 14.66 -6.81 -10.80
C PRO A 160 13.17 -6.54 -10.67
N GLY A 161 12.81 -5.29 -10.39
CA GLY A 161 11.43 -4.84 -10.47
C GLY A 161 10.45 -5.51 -9.50
N THR A 162 9.25 -5.79 -9.99
CA THR A 162 8.11 -6.43 -9.32
C THR A 162 8.42 -7.82 -8.79
N SER A 163 9.42 -8.52 -9.33
CA SER A 163 9.89 -9.80 -8.79
C SER A 163 10.52 -9.67 -7.39
N ALA A 164 10.84 -8.45 -6.96
CA ALA A 164 11.28 -8.13 -5.60
C ALA A 164 10.12 -7.90 -4.62
N PHE A 165 8.86 -8.09 -5.05
CA PHE A 165 7.70 -8.02 -4.15
C PHE A 165 7.89 -8.93 -2.93
N THR A 166 7.65 -8.37 -1.75
CA THR A 166 7.80 -9.09 -0.49
C THR A 166 6.91 -8.52 0.61
N VAL A 167 6.82 -9.27 1.71
CA VAL A 167 6.30 -8.83 3.01
C VAL A 167 7.45 -9.01 4.00
N ALA A 168 7.81 -7.96 4.72
CA ALA A 168 9.00 -7.93 5.57
C ALA A 168 8.75 -7.21 6.89
N LYS A 169 9.61 -7.48 7.86
CA LYS A 169 9.69 -6.68 9.09
C LYS A 169 10.08 -5.25 8.74
N TYR A 170 9.44 -4.29 9.39
CA TYR A 170 9.87 -2.90 9.31
C TYR A 170 11.21 -2.70 10.02
N GLN A 171 12.18 -2.06 9.36
CA GLN A 171 13.52 -1.80 9.92
C GLN A 171 13.83 -0.32 10.19
N HIS A 172 12.84 0.57 10.04
CA HIS A 172 12.99 2.03 10.23
C HIS A 172 14.24 2.62 9.55
N ALA A 173 14.21 2.76 8.23
CA ALA A 173 15.29 3.42 7.51
C ALA A 173 15.10 4.95 7.51
N GLU A 174 16.14 5.71 7.84
CA GLU A 174 16.11 7.19 7.78
C GLU A 174 15.80 7.73 6.38
N ALA A 175 16.10 6.94 5.33
CA ALA A 175 15.83 7.28 3.94
C ALA A 175 14.35 7.15 3.54
N GLY A 176 13.47 6.69 4.44
CA GLY A 176 12.03 6.63 4.23
C GLY A 176 11.47 5.21 4.01
N LEU A 177 10.18 5.15 3.70
CA LEU A 177 9.41 3.90 3.71
C LEU A 177 9.89 2.89 2.65
N GLY A 178 10.22 3.36 1.44
CA GLY A 178 10.80 2.54 0.36
C GLY A 178 12.09 1.78 0.73
N PHE A 179 12.82 2.26 1.73
CA PHE A 179 14.07 1.67 2.22
C PHE A 179 13.91 0.84 3.50
N SER A 180 12.70 0.77 4.05
CA SER A 180 12.45 0.24 5.39
C SER A 180 12.12 -1.25 5.44
N PHE A 181 12.54 -2.03 4.42
CA PHE A 181 12.36 -3.48 4.36
C PHE A 181 13.50 -4.23 5.05
N GLY A 182 13.20 -4.88 6.18
CA GLY A 182 14.10 -5.79 6.89
C GLY A 182 13.94 -7.25 6.44
N ASP A 183 13.96 -8.17 7.40
CA ASP A 183 13.83 -9.60 7.13
C ASP A 183 12.47 -9.94 6.51
N THR A 184 12.47 -10.72 5.43
CA THR A 184 11.25 -11.23 4.79
C THR A 184 10.49 -12.16 5.73
N LEU A 185 9.19 -11.90 5.85
CA LEU A 185 8.22 -12.69 6.58
C LEU A 185 7.65 -13.77 5.64
N ALA A 186 8.45 -14.81 5.36
CA ALA A 186 8.18 -15.77 4.29
C ALA A 186 6.80 -16.44 4.36
N ASP A 187 6.29 -16.71 5.56
CA ASP A 187 4.96 -17.32 5.76
C ASP A 187 3.78 -16.36 5.47
N HIS A 188 4.07 -15.08 5.26
CA HIS A 188 3.09 -14.02 5.01
C HIS A 188 3.15 -13.43 3.60
N VAL A 189 4.16 -13.81 2.81
CA VAL A 189 4.28 -13.35 1.43
C VAL A 189 3.15 -13.96 0.60
N GLY A 190 2.25 -13.10 0.12
CA GLY A 190 1.19 -13.48 -0.80
C GLY A 190 1.64 -13.38 -2.26
N SER A 191 0.72 -12.93 -3.12
CA SER A 191 0.97 -12.74 -4.56
C SER A 191 0.83 -11.28 -4.95
N LEU A 192 1.56 -10.86 -5.98
CA LEU A 192 1.39 -9.58 -6.67
C LEU A 192 0.57 -9.81 -7.95
N ALA A 193 -0.49 -9.02 -8.14
CA ALA A 193 -1.35 -9.10 -9.31
C ALA A 193 -0.78 -8.23 -10.43
N PHE A 194 -0.32 -8.90 -11.49
CA PHE A 194 0.21 -8.28 -12.72
C PHE A 194 1.42 -7.36 -12.51
N ASP A 195 2.15 -7.12 -13.60
CA ASP A 195 3.03 -5.96 -13.69
C ASP A 195 2.18 -4.78 -14.15
N PRO A 196 2.35 -3.58 -13.57
CA PRO A 196 1.60 -2.40 -14.00
C PRO A 196 1.72 -2.15 -15.50
N SER A 197 0.61 -1.83 -16.14
CA SER A 197 0.48 -1.60 -17.58
C SER A 197 -0.83 -0.88 -17.90
N ALA A 198 -1.06 -0.49 -19.15
CA ALA A 198 -2.32 0.13 -19.55
C ALA A 198 -3.55 -0.77 -19.32
N GLU A 199 -3.38 -2.09 -19.41
CA GLU A 199 -4.44 -3.07 -19.14
C GLU A 199 -4.62 -3.40 -17.65
N HIS A 200 -3.58 -3.15 -16.85
CA HIS A 200 -3.51 -3.44 -15.41
C HIS A 200 -2.90 -2.23 -14.69
N PRO A 201 -3.61 -1.10 -14.61
CA PRO A 201 -3.00 0.18 -14.24
C PRO A 201 -2.57 0.27 -12.78
N ASP A 202 -3.17 -0.52 -11.89
CA ASP A 202 -3.01 -0.36 -10.45
C ASP A 202 -2.10 -1.42 -9.81
N PHE A 203 -1.65 -1.14 -8.59
CA PHE A 203 -0.79 -2.05 -7.83
C PHE A 203 -1.61 -2.84 -6.81
N GLN A 204 -1.80 -4.14 -7.05
CA GLN A 204 -2.66 -5.00 -6.24
C GLN A 204 -1.91 -6.25 -5.76
N PHE A 205 -2.07 -6.63 -4.49
CA PHE A 205 -1.39 -7.79 -3.94
C PHE A 205 -2.10 -8.39 -2.74
N THR A 206 -1.59 -9.50 -2.23
CA THR A 206 -2.08 -10.15 -1.02
C THR A 206 -1.01 -10.30 0.05
N ILE A 207 -1.46 -10.36 1.29
CA ILE A 207 -0.68 -10.82 2.44
C ILE A 207 -1.38 -12.07 2.98
N ASP A 208 -0.66 -13.18 3.00
CA ASP A 208 -1.17 -14.46 3.47
C ASP A 208 -0.99 -14.59 4.99
N ASN A 209 -1.81 -15.43 5.61
CA ASN A 209 -1.79 -15.66 7.07
C ASN A 209 -1.86 -14.33 7.86
N PHE A 210 -2.71 -13.39 7.42
CA PHE A 210 -2.71 -12.02 7.92
C PHE A 210 -2.98 -11.94 9.42
N MET A 211 -3.94 -12.73 9.92
CA MET A 211 -4.30 -12.79 11.34
C MET A 211 -3.22 -13.42 12.23
N LYS A 212 -2.14 -13.95 11.63
CA LYS A 212 -1.01 -14.55 12.34
C LYS A 212 0.20 -13.62 12.41
N LEU A 213 0.11 -12.40 11.86
CA LEU A 213 1.17 -11.41 12.01
C LEU A 213 1.38 -11.09 13.49
N GLU A 214 2.64 -11.08 13.93
CA GLU A 214 3.01 -10.78 15.32
C GLU A 214 2.63 -9.34 15.67
N GLY A 215 2.05 -9.14 16.85
CA GLY A 215 1.60 -7.82 17.32
C GLY A 215 0.15 -7.46 16.95
N LEU A 216 -0.42 -8.12 15.94
CA LEU A 216 -1.79 -7.87 15.52
C LEU A 216 -2.80 -8.34 16.57
N VAL A 217 -3.63 -7.39 17.05
CA VAL A 217 -4.80 -7.68 17.89
C VAL A 217 -6.05 -7.37 17.08
N PRO A 218 -6.76 -8.38 16.53
CA PRO A 218 -7.87 -8.14 15.60
C PRO A 218 -9.01 -7.28 16.18
N GLU A 219 -9.21 -7.31 17.49
CA GLU A 219 -10.19 -6.47 18.17
C GLU A 219 -9.86 -4.98 18.13
N ASP A 220 -8.56 -4.64 18.10
CA ASP A 220 -8.08 -3.25 18.12
C ASP A 220 -7.87 -2.69 16.71
N GLY A 221 -7.71 -3.56 15.71
CA GLY A 221 -7.40 -3.17 14.34
C GLY A 221 -5.91 -2.96 14.13
N PHE A 222 -5.55 -2.14 13.15
CA PHE A 222 -4.17 -1.77 12.83
C PHE A 222 -4.13 -0.37 12.20
N ILE A 223 -2.97 0.26 12.16
CA ILE A 223 -2.73 1.49 11.39
C ILE A 223 -2.04 1.11 10.08
N ILE A 224 -2.45 1.78 9.00
CA ILE A 224 -1.90 1.58 7.66
C ILE A 224 -1.48 2.90 7.05
N SER A 225 -0.39 2.89 6.31
CA SER A 225 0.08 3.99 5.46
C SER A 225 0.65 3.44 4.17
N ALA A 226 0.84 4.30 3.17
CA ALA A 226 1.42 3.89 1.90
C ALA A 226 2.43 4.91 1.37
N PHE A 227 3.27 4.46 0.44
CA PHE A 227 4.24 5.25 -0.30
C PHE A 227 4.30 4.76 -1.75
N ALA A 228 4.43 5.68 -2.70
CA ALA A 228 4.78 5.39 -4.08
C ALA A 228 5.76 6.44 -4.60
N GLY A 229 6.83 5.99 -5.26
CA GLY A 229 7.80 6.93 -5.82
C GLY A 229 9.14 6.32 -6.20
N ALA A 230 10.01 7.16 -6.76
CA ALA A 230 11.37 6.83 -7.12
C ALA A 230 12.31 8.01 -6.80
N PRO A 231 13.20 7.90 -5.80
CA PRO A 231 14.03 9.02 -5.35
C PRO A 231 15.05 9.50 -6.41
N ASP A 232 15.19 8.79 -7.52
CA ASP A 232 16.11 9.12 -8.61
C ASP A 232 15.42 9.43 -9.96
N ASP A 233 14.08 9.54 -10.01
CA ASP A 233 13.37 9.93 -11.23
C ASP A 233 13.54 11.40 -11.58
N VAL A 234 13.70 12.28 -10.58
CA VAL A 234 13.86 13.74 -10.67
C VAL A 234 12.81 14.51 -11.49
N ILE A 235 11.70 13.87 -11.89
CA ILE A 235 10.66 14.43 -12.76
C ILE A 235 9.32 14.59 -12.09
N ALA A 236 9.06 13.79 -11.07
CA ALA A 236 7.88 13.85 -10.23
C ALA A 236 8.30 13.75 -8.76
N GLY A 237 7.44 14.22 -7.87
CA GLY A 237 7.55 13.92 -6.45
C GLY A 237 7.05 12.52 -6.16
N GLU A 238 7.28 12.11 -4.94
CA GLU A 238 6.69 10.91 -4.37
C GLU A 238 5.36 11.20 -3.68
N ASP A 239 4.59 10.16 -3.43
CA ASP A 239 3.27 10.25 -2.80
C ASP A 239 3.15 9.36 -1.56
N PHE A 240 2.24 9.74 -0.66
CA PHE A 240 2.04 9.10 0.63
C PHE A 240 0.59 9.14 1.08
N ILE A 241 0.02 7.97 1.36
CA ILE A 241 -1.20 7.89 2.19
C ILE A 241 -0.80 8.02 3.65
N ALA A 242 -1.35 9.04 4.30
CA ALA A 242 -1.16 9.27 5.72
C ALA A 242 -1.68 8.11 6.60
N SER A 243 -0.99 7.88 7.72
CA SER A 243 -1.31 6.82 8.68
C SER A 243 -2.77 6.89 9.13
N THR A 244 -3.54 5.84 8.81
CA THR A 244 -4.96 5.74 9.09
C THR A 244 -5.24 4.48 9.89
N ARG A 245 -5.99 4.59 11.00
CA ARG A 245 -6.41 3.42 11.78
C ARG A 245 -7.58 2.73 11.11
N ILE A 246 -7.45 1.42 10.90
CA ILE A 246 -8.46 0.53 10.36
C ILE A 246 -8.95 -0.40 11.46
N ALA A 247 -10.27 -0.44 11.65
CA ALA A 247 -10.91 -1.52 12.40
C ALA A 247 -11.15 -2.70 11.46
N PHE A 248 -11.01 -3.94 11.94
CA PHE A 248 -11.27 -5.09 11.09
C PHE A 248 -12.73 -5.11 10.58
N PRO A 249 -12.92 -5.37 9.28
CA PRO A 249 -14.26 -5.51 8.70
C PRO A 249 -15.03 -6.61 9.44
N GLY A 250 -16.23 -6.30 9.95
CA GLY A 250 -17.15 -7.29 10.51
C GLY A 250 -17.21 -7.41 12.05
N LYS A 251 -16.40 -6.67 12.82
CA LYS A 251 -16.52 -6.65 14.30
C LYS A 251 -16.74 -5.29 14.95
N GLY A 252 -16.68 -4.20 14.19
CA GLY A 252 -17.03 -2.85 14.68
C GLY A 252 -18.07 -2.19 13.79
N ASN A 253 -19.02 -1.46 14.39
CA ASN A 253 -19.77 -0.44 13.66
C ASN A 253 -18.73 0.54 13.09
N GLN A 254 -18.49 0.48 11.79
CA GLN A 254 -17.69 1.48 11.10
C GLN A 254 -18.41 2.82 11.35
N ASN A 255 -17.88 3.65 12.26
CA ASN A 255 -18.39 5.00 12.52
C ASN A 255 -17.99 5.93 11.36
N VAL A 256 -18.26 5.52 10.13
CA VAL A 256 -18.43 6.50 9.05
C VAL A 256 -19.76 7.18 9.39
N PRO A 257 -19.81 8.50 9.64
CA PRO A 257 -21.08 9.17 9.89
C PRO A 257 -21.98 8.88 8.70
N GLU A 258 -23.03 8.09 8.89
CA GLU A 258 -23.98 7.85 7.82
C GLU A 258 -24.46 9.21 7.28
N PRO A 259 -24.84 9.31 5.99
CA PRO A 259 -25.33 10.56 5.41
C PRO A 259 -26.42 11.24 6.25
N ALA A 260 -27.19 10.46 7.01
CA ALA A 260 -28.17 10.94 7.98
C ALA A 260 -27.56 11.72 9.15
N THR A 261 -26.39 11.32 9.64
CA THR A 261 -25.62 12.05 10.67
C THR A 261 -25.13 13.38 10.11
N LEU A 262 -24.55 13.41 8.90
CA LEU A 262 -24.16 14.67 8.25
C LEU A 262 -25.35 15.60 8.02
N LEU A 263 -26.50 15.06 7.60
CA LEU A 263 -27.75 15.80 7.47
C LEU A 263 -28.24 16.36 8.81
N GLY A 264 -28.14 15.58 9.89
CA GLY A 264 -28.48 16.02 11.24
C GLY A 264 -27.65 17.22 11.69
N TRP A 265 -26.34 17.19 11.45
CA TRP A 265 -25.44 18.30 11.77
C TRP A 265 -25.74 19.54 10.92
N ALA A 266 -26.03 19.36 9.63
CA ALA A 266 -26.42 20.44 8.73
C ALA A 266 -27.74 21.11 9.17
N LEU A 267 -28.74 20.32 9.58
CA LEU A 267 -30.02 20.84 10.08
C LEU A 267 -29.86 21.60 11.40
N ILE A 268 -29.03 21.10 12.32
CA ILE A 268 -28.75 21.78 13.60
C ILE A 268 -28.02 23.11 13.34
N ALA A 269 -27.01 23.12 12.47
CA ALA A 269 -26.28 24.34 12.10
C ALA A 269 -27.20 25.36 11.40
N GLY A 270 -28.02 24.91 10.43
CA GLY A 270 -29.00 25.75 9.75
C GLY A 270 -30.06 26.32 10.71
N GLY A 271 -30.56 25.50 11.65
CA GLY A 271 -31.50 25.92 12.68
C GLY A 271 -30.93 26.98 13.63
N ALA A 272 -29.67 26.81 14.06
CA ALA A 272 -28.98 27.77 14.92
C ALA A 272 -28.77 29.14 14.23
N ILE A 273 -28.44 29.13 12.94
CA ILE A 273 -28.29 30.36 12.13
C ILE A 273 -29.66 31.06 11.98
N ALA A 274 -30.71 30.32 11.62
CA ALA A 274 -32.06 30.86 11.48
C ALA A 274 -32.59 31.47 12.80
N TYR A 275 -32.32 30.80 13.93
CA TYR A 275 -32.70 31.30 15.27
C TYR A 275 -31.99 32.60 15.64
N ARG A 276 -30.67 32.69 15.38
CA ARG A 276 -29.90 33.93 15.62
C ARG A 276 -30.36 35.08 14.72
N GLY A 277 -30.76 34.79 13.47
CA GLY A 277 -31.34 35.78 12.56
C GLY A 277 -32.65 36.38 13.09
N ARG A 278 -33.56 35.53 13.59
CA ARG A 278 -34.86 35.98 14.14
C ARG A 278 -34.72 36.87 15.39
N ASN A 279 -33.81 36.54 16.30
CA ASN A 279 -33.60 37.32 17.53
C ASN A 279 -32.93 38.69 17.29
N ARG A 280 -32.27 38.89 16.15
CA ARG A 280 -31.76 40.23 15.78
C ARG A 280 -32.86 41.14 15.24
N VAL A 281 -33.86 40.59 14.55
CA VAL A 281 -34.98 41.36 14.02
C VAL A 281 -35.93 41.84 15.13
N SER A 282 -36.11 41.07 16.21
CA SER A 282 -37.00 41.45 17.31
C SER A 282 -36.42 42.50 18.27
N ARG A 283 -35.11 42.80 18.20
CA ARG A 283 -34.43 43.79 19.05
C ARG A 283 -34.23 45.16 18.36
N GLY A 284 -34.69 45.30 17.12
CA GLY A 284 -34.62 46.53 16.34
C GLY A 284 -35.94 47.29 16.21
N ARG A 285 -36.92 47.02 17.09
CA ARG A 285 -38.16 47.78 17.21
C ARG A 285 -38.32 48.30 18.63
#